data_AF-A0A9E1Q4H1-F1
#
_entry.id   AF-A0A9E1Q4H1-F1
#
_cell.length_a   1.000
_cell.length_b   1.000
_cell.length_c   1.000
_cell.angle_alpha   90.00
_cell.angle_beta   90.00
_cell.angle_gamma   90.00
#
_symmetry.space_group_name_H-M   'P 1'
#
loop_
_entity.id
_entity.type
_entity.pdbx_description
1 polymer ?
#
loop_
_entity_poly.entity_id
_entity_poly.type
_entity_poly.pdbx_seq_one_letter_code
_entity_poly.pdbx_strand_id
1 'polypeptide(L)'
;MVNMNVKIGSVELRNPVVLAGGTCGVMGEIKDAIDLSKLGGITTKSITKEPREGNSPIRIVDHHYGMMNAIGLANEGINSFIQEQAPKATSIPTTVIGSVAGHTIDEYVAVASAMDSVKGIELVEVNVSCPNTTDGLEFGACPKQLHALLQEIRPVLKNTGMIVKLSAAAGDLRPHAQTAIECGSDALTLINTIPGLAIDVHSRKPVLSRGIGGFSGGAIHPIAVRVVREIYKDITKGTSIPIIGTGGIMRWEDAAEFILAGASTVGIGTASYVNPAISIQVASKLQTWAEKHDCSAINELVGAMQC
;
A
#
# COMPACT_ATOMS: atom_id res chain seq x y z
N MET A 1 -15.92 -17.35 17.97
CA MET A 1 -14.69 -16.81 17.35
C MET A 1 -15.14 -15.84 16.29
N VAL A 2 -14.66 -14.59 16.33
CA VAL A 2 -15.07 -13.55 15.36
C VAL A 2 -14.59 -13.90 13.96
N ASN A 3 -15.44 -13.65 12.96
CA ASN A 3 -15.02 -13.73 11.56
C ASN A 3 -14.10 -12.55 11.22
N MET A 4 -12.84 -12.85 10.92
CA MET A 4 -11.84 -11.83 10.55
C MET A 4 -11.74 -11.61 9.04
N ASN A 5 -12.41 -12.43 8.22
CA ASN A 5 -12.24 -12.40 6.78
C ASN A 5 -12.76 -11.08 6.18
N VAL A 6 -12.00 -10.51 5.25
CA VAL A 6 -12.38 -9.30 4.52
C VAL A 6 -12.17 -9.51 3.02
N LYS A 7 -12.91 -8.78 2.19
CA LYS A 7 -12.85 -8.95 0.72
C LYS A 7 -12.27 -7.73 0.03
N ILE A 8 -11.51 -7.98 -1.03
CA ILE A 8 -11.05 -7.00 -2.01
C ILE A 8 -11.44 -7.51 -3.39
N GLY A 9 -12.45 -6.89 -4.00
CA GLY A 9 -13.08 -7.44 -5.19
C GLY A 9 -13.58 -8.87 -4.94
N SER A 10 -13.11 -9.82 -5.75
CA SER A 10 -13.40 -11.25 -5.61
C SER A 10 -12.49 -11.98 -4.61
N VAL A 11 -11.42 -11.35 -4.14
CA VAL A 11 -10.38 -11.99 -3.33
C VAL A 11 -10.70 -11.87 -1.85
N GLU A 12 -10.70 -13.00 -1.14
CA GLU A 12 -10.95 -13.06 0.30
C GLU A 12 -9.62 -13.14 1.06
N LEU A 13 -9.39 -12.17 1.94
CA LEU A 13 -8.28 -12.13 2.89
C LEU A 13 -8.75 -12.76 4.20
N ARG A 14 -7.93 -13.62 4.81
CA ARG A 14 -8.28 -14.31 6.08
C ARG A 14 -8.40 -13.37 7.29
N ASN A 15 -7.78 -12.20 7.21
CA ASN A 15 -7.84 -11.14 8.22
C ASN A 15 -7.50 -9.80 7.57
N PRO A 16 -7.77 -8.65 8.21
CA PRO A 16 -7.63 -7.35 7.58
C PRO A 16 -6.18 -6.83 7.56
N VAL A 17 -5.16 -7.61 7.93
CA VAL A 17 -3.79 -7.10 8.04
C VAL A 17 -2.95 -7.52 6.84
N VAL A 18 -2.38 -6.53 6.14
CA VAL A 18 -1.41 -6.74 5.07
C VAL A 18 -0.07 -6.08 5.36
N LEU A 19 1.03 -6.61 4.81
CA LEU A 19 2.30 -5.88 4.79
C LEU A 19 2.30 -4.88 3.62
N ALA A 20 2.63 -3.63 3.91
CA ALA A 20 2.63 -2.57 2.92
C ALA A 20 3.77 -2.74 1.90
N GLY A 21 3.51 -2.33 0.65
CA GLY A 21 4.44 -2.47 -0.46
C GLY A 21 5.84 -1.95 -0.16
N GLY A 22 6.84 -2.80 -0.40
CA GLY A 22 8.26 -2.49 -0.21
C GLY A 22 8.80 -2.68 1.21
N THR A 23 8.03 -3.28 2.13
CA THR A 23 8.48 -3.57 3.51
C THR A 23 8.70 -5.06 3.80
N CYS A 24 8.35 -5.94 2.87
CA CYS A 24 8.47 -7.40 3.00
C CYS A 24 9.40 -8.04 1.95
N GLY A 25 10.33 -7.25 1.38
CA GLY A 25 11.16 -7.66 0.25
C GLY A 25 10.40 -7.68 -1.08
N VAL A 26 10.83 -8.52 -2.02
CA VAL A 26 10.21 -8.69 -3.34
C VAL A 26 9.08 -9.72 -3.31
N MET A 27 9.24 -10.82 -2.56
CA MET A 27 8.27 -11.94 -2.51
C MET A 27 8.31 -12.66 -1.14
N GLY A 28 8.10 -11.91 -0.06
CA GLY A 28 7.88 -12.48 1.28
C GLY A 28 9.14 -12.93 2.01
N GLU A 29 10.29 -12.30 1.77
CA GLU A 29 11.59 -12.59 2.40
C GLU A 29 11.54 -12.45 3.92
N ILE A 30 10.56 -11.71 4.46
CA ILE A 30 10.31 -11.61 5.90
C ILE A 30 9.82 -12.94 6.51
N LYS A 31 9.50 -13.97 5.71
CA LYS A 31 9.02 -15.29 6.18
C LYS A 31 9.97 -16.00 7.15
N ASP A 32 11.26 -15.68 7.10
CA ASP A 32 12.24 -16.26 8.03
C ASP A 32 12.13 -15.62 9.43
N ALA A 33 11.51 -14.45 9.53
CA ALA A 33 11.25 -13.75 10.79
C ALA A 33 9.81 -13.95 11.31
N ILE A 34 8.84 -14.18 10.41
CA ILE A 34 7.42 -14.26 10.77
C ILE A 34 6.65 -15.33 9.98
N ASP A 35 5.61 -15.88 10.59
CA ASP A 35 4.68 -16.79 9.94
C ASP A 35 3.65 -16.03 9.09
N LEU A 36 3.88 -15.99 7.78
CA LEU A 36 3.01 -15.30 6.81
C LEU A 36 1.59 -15.87 6.77
N SER A 37 1.36 -17.11 7.22
CA SER A 37 0.01 -17.69 7.27
C SER A 37 -0.90 -17.00 8.30
N LYS A 38 -0.34 -16.13 9.15
CA LYS A 38 -1.12 -15.36 10.12
C LYS A 38 -1.57 -14.00 9.59
N LEU A 39 -1.27 -13.67 8.32
CA LEU A 39 -1.61 -12.40 7.70
C LEU A 39 -2.75 -12.55 6.68
N GLY A 40 -3.43 -11.46 6.39
CA GLY A 40 -4.37 -11.35 5.28
C GLY A 40 -3.64 -11.38 3.94
N GLY A 41 -2.51 -10.68 3.86
CA GLY A 41 -1.71 -10.63 2.64
C GLY A 41 -0.37 -9.92 2.79
N ILE A 42 0.40 -9.92 1.71
CA ILE A 42 1.62 -9.13 1.56
C ILE A 42 1.56 -8.37 0.24
N THR A 43 2.07 -7.14 0.21
CA THR A 43 2.26 -6.38 -1.02
C THR A 43 3.72 -6.39 -1.42
N THR A 44 4.03 -6.85 -2.63
CA THR A 44 5.40 -6.92 -3.14
C THR A 44 6.04 -5.53 -3.20
N LYS A 45 7.36 -5.49 -3.40
CA LYS A 45 8.00 -4.28 -3.91
C LYS A 45 7.34 -3.86 -5.23
N SER A 46 7.17 -2.55 -5.46
CA SER A 46 6.72 -2.06 -6.76
C SER A 46 7.74 -2.42 -7.84
N ILE A 47 7.31 -3.21 -8.83
CA ILE A 47 8.12 -3.65 -9.96
C ILE A 47 7.99 -2.65 -11.11
N THR A 48 9.08 -2.40 -11.83
CA THR A 48 9.11 -1.57 -13.04
C THR A 48 9.42 -2.39 -14.28
N LYS A 49 9.24 -1.81 -15.47
CA LYS A 49 9.52 -2.50 -16.73
C LYS A 49 10.99 -2.95 -16.81
N GLU A 50 11.90 -2.01 -16.65
CA GLU A 50 13.34 -2.27 -16.60
C GLU A 50 13.85 -2.35 -15.16
N PRO A 51 14.98 -3.05 -14.91
CA PRO A 51 15.65 -3.05 -13.61
C PRO A 51 16.04 -1.64 -13.18
N ARG A 52 16.05 -1.40 -11.87
CA ARG A 52 16.44 -0.12 -11.28
C ARG A 52 17.33 -0.34 -10.08
N GLU A 53 18.50 0.31 -10.09
CA GLU A 53 19.39 0.32 -8.93
C GLU A 53 18.83 1.15 -7.76
N GLY A 54 17.98 2.14 -8.06
CA GLY A 54 17.51 3.15 -7.10
C GLY A 54 18.43 4.35 -6.98
N ASN A 55 18.17 5.25 -6.01
CA ASN A 55 18.91 6.50 -5.82
C ASN A 55 20.34 6.29 -5.27
N SER A 56 21.20 7.28 -5.11
CA SER A 56 22.50 7.03 -4.43
C SER A 56 22.32 6.66 -2.94
N PRO A 57 23.28 5.94 -2.29
CA PRO A 57 23.24 5.60 -0.87
C PRO A 57 22.99 6.78 0.09
N ILE A 58 22.59 6.43 1.32
CA ILE A 58 21.75 7.21 2.24
C ILE A 58 20.35 7.45 1.64
N ARG A 59 19.64 6.33 1.44
CA ARG A 59 18.26 6.28 0.93
C ARG A 59 17.22 6.11 2.04
N ILE A 60 17.65 5.85 3.27
CA ILE A 60 16.79 5.64 4.43
C ILE A 60 17.46 6.34 5.60
N VAL A 61 16.68 7.10 6.36
CA VAL A 61 17.12 7.73 7.60
C VAL A 61 16.04 7.59 8.65
N ASP A 62 16.45 7.29 9.87
CA ASP A 62 15.57 7.37 11.03
C ASP A 62 15.21 8.83 11.30
N HIS A 63 14.03 9.09 11.84
CA HIS A 63 13.58 10.43 12.17
C HIS A 63 12.60 10.41 13.35
N HIS A 64 12.38 11.56 13.98
CA HIS A 64 11.44 11.64 15.11
C HIS A 64 10.06 11.07 14.75
N TYR A 65 9.64 10.05 15.49
CA TYR A 65 8.36 9.37 15.35
C TYR A 65 8.10 8.78 13.94
N GLY A 66 9.17 8.45 13.21
CA GLY A 66 9.04 7.91 11.86
C GLY A 66 10.37 7.65 11.17
N MET A 67 10.34 7.63 9.85
CA MET A 67 11.54 7.49 9.03
C MET A 67 11.34 8.25 7.72
N MET A 68 12.43 8.62 7.07
CA MET A 68 12.39 9.10 5.70
C MET A 68 13.06 8.12 4.74
N ASN A 69 12.51 8.01 3.54
CA ASN A 69 13.09 7.16 2.50
C ASN A 69 13.07 7.84 1.12
N ALA A 70 14.12 7.60 0.35
CA ALA A 70 14.23 7.95 -1.06
C ALA A 70 14.86 6.76 -1.80
N ILE A 71 14.18 5.62 -1.84
CA ILE A 71 14.72 4.38 -2.42
C ILE A 71 14.93 4.51 -3.93
N GLY A 72 14.03 5.21 -4.64
CA GLY A 72 14.11 5.39 -6.09
C GLY A 72 13.56 4.21 -6.91
N LEU A 73 12.64 3.44 -6.32
CA LEU A 73 12.09 2.20 -6.90
C LEU A 73 13.17 1.17 -7.25
N ALA A 74 14.15 0.93 -6.37
CA ALA A 74 15.12 -0.16 -6.58
C ALA A 74 14.39 -1.51 -6.70
N ASN A 75 14.54 -2.19 -7.84
CA ASN A 75 13.92 -3.49 -8.15
C ASN A 75 14.61 -4.16 -9.35
N GLU A 76 14.36 -5.45 -9.53
CA GLU A 76 14.99 -6.31 -10.56
C GLU A 76 14.35 -6.19 -11.96
N GLY A 77 13.25 -5.44 -12.10
CA GLY A 77 12.48 -5.33 -13.33
C GLY A 77 11.52 -6.51 -13.55
N ILE A 78 10.54 -6.33 -14.41
CA ILE A 78 9.46 -7.31 -14.58
C ILE A 78 9.96 -8.65 -15.16
N ASN A 79 10.95 -8.63 -16.05
CA ASN A 79 11.47 -9.85 -16.66
C ASN A 79 12.14 -10.78 -15.62
N SER A 80 13.01 -10.24 -14.77
CA SER A 80 13.64 -11.03 -13.69
C SER A 80 12.59 -11.44 -12.65
N PHE A 81 11.64 -10.57 -12.30
CA PHE A 81 10.54 -10.92 -11.39
C PHE A 81 9.73 -12.13 -11.87
N ILE A 82 9.37 -12.17 -13.16
CA ILE A 82 8.64 -13.30 -13.75
C ILE A 82 9.47 -14.59 -13.74
N GLN A 83 10.78 -14.50 -13.96
CA GLN A 83 11.65 -15.67 -13.99
C GLN A 83 11.97 -16.20 -12.60
N GLU A 84 12.19 -15.32 -11.63
CA GLU A 84 12.82 -15.66 -10.34
C GLU A 84 11.86 -15.63 -9.16
N GLN A 85 10.84 -14.76 -9.17
CA GLN A 85 9.94 -14.54 -8.03
C GLN A 85 8.53 -15.08 -8.27
N ALA A 86 7.98 -14.88 -9.46
CA ALA A 86 6.64 -15.38 -9.82
C ALA A 86 6.43 -16.88 -9.55
N PRO A 87 7.41 -17.78 -9.77
CA PRO A 87 7.25 -19.20 -9.43
C PRO A 87 7.01 -19.46 -7.93
N LYS A 88 7.46 -18.55 -7.06
CA LYS A 88 7.32 -18.67 -5.61
C LYS A 88 5.96 -18.19 -5.11
N ALA A 89 5.22 -17.39 -5.87
CA ALA A 89 4.00 -16.73 -5.42
C ALA A 89 2.96 -17.73 -4.89
N THR A 90 2.75 -18.86 -5.57
CA THR A 90 1.80 -19.90 -5.14
C THR A 90 2.18 -20.64 -3.86
N SER A 91 3.45 -20.55 -3.43
CA SER A 91 3.94 -21.16 -2.19
C SER A 91 3.85 -20.24 -0.97
N ILE A 92 3.54 -18.95 -1.18
CA ILE A 92 3.36 -18.00 -0.08
C ILE A 92 2.03 -18.32 0.62
N PRO A 93 2.00 -18.59 1.94
CA PRO A 93 0.82 -19.09 2.62
C PRO A 93 -0.19 -17.97 2.97
N THR A 94 -0.27 -16.92 2.14
CA THR A 94 -1.17 -15.77 2.27
C THR A 94 -1.39 -15.12 0.90
N THR A 95 -2.37 -14.23 0.77
CA THR A 95 -2.61 -13.49 -0.48
C THR A 95 -1.40 -12.61 -0.84
N VAL A 96 -0.98 -12.67 -2.10
CA VAL A 96 0.08 -11.82 -2.64
C VAL A 96 -0.54 -10.73 -3.51
N ILE A 97 -0.23 -9.48 -3.20
CA ILE A 97 -0.61 -8.30 -3.97
C ILE A 97 0.62 -7.82 -4.75
N GLY A 98 0.58 -7.89 -6.07
CA GLY A 98 1.66 -7.44 -6.95
C GLY A 98 1.64 -5.92 -7.10
N SER A 99 2.62 -5.21 -6.54
CA SER A 99 2.73 -3.76 -6.72
C SER A 99 3.45 -3.42 -8.02
N VAL A 100 2.92 -2.48 -8.79
CA VAL A 100 3.48 -2.03 -10.08
C VAL A 100 3.74 -0.53 -10.09
N ALA A 101 4.82 -0.13 -10.78
CA ALA A 101 5.19 1.25 -11.00
C ALA A 101 5.81 1.45 -12.39
N GLY A 102 5.87 2.69 -12.86
CA GLY A 102 6.44 3.05 -14.16
C GLY A 102 6.61 4.55 -14.33
N HIS A 103 7.23 4.96 -15.43
CA HIS A 103 7.41 6.36 -15.80
C HIS A 103 6.47 6.81 -16.91
N THR A 104 6.10 5.90 -17.80
CA THR A 104 5.17 6.14 -18.90
C THR A 104 3.97 5.21 -18.77
N ILE A 105 2.86 5.58 -19.40
CA ILE A 105 1.67 4.73 -19.46
C ILE A 105 2.03 3.35 -20.02
N ASP A 106 2.81 3.30 -21.11
CA ASP A 106 3.27 2.04 -21.72
C ASP A 106 4.07 1.16 -20.75
N GLU A 107 4.91 1.75 -19.90
CA GLU A 107 5.62 1.00 -18.86
C GLU A 107 4.65 0.41 -17.84
N TYR A 108 3.69 1.20 -17.35
CA TYR A 108 2.69 0.69 -16.41
C TYR A 108 1.86 -0.44 -17.02
N VAL A 109 1.38 -0.27 -18.26
CA VAL A 109 0.58 -1.27 -18.97
C VAL A 109 1.38 -2.56 -19.19
N ALA A 110 2.65 -2.46 -19.60
CA ALA A 110 3.51 -3.63 -19.81
C ALA A 110 3.72 -4.41 -18.50
N VAL A 111 4.01 -3.72 -17.39
CA VAL A 111 4.24 -4.37 -16.10
C VAL A 111 2.93 -4.95 -15.54
N ALA A 112 1.83 -4.21 -15.63
CA ALA A 112 0.51 -4.67 -15.19
C ALA A 112 0.06 -5.92 -15.95
N SER A 113 0.21 -5.93 -17.28
CA SER A 113 -0.12 -7.09 -18.12
C SER A 113 0.72 -8.32 -17.78
N ALA A 114 2.02 -8.15 -17.51
CA ALA A 114 2.88 -9.25 -17.10
C ALA A 114 2.50 -9.76 -15.70
N MET A 115 2.24 -8.85 -14.75
CA MET A 115 1.80 -9.20 -13.40
C MET A 115 0.46 -9.95 -13.40
N ASP A 116 -0.49 -9.58 -14.27
CA ASP A 116 -1.78 -10.28 -14.43
C ASP A 116 -1.64 -11.74 -14.86
N SER A 117 -0.52 -12.10 -15.49
CA SER A 117 -0.24 -13.48 -15.92
C SER A 117 0.38 -14.35 -14.82
N VAL A 118 0.73 -13.78 -13.66
CA VAL A 118 1.40 -14.50 -12.58
C VAL A 118 0.41 -15.31 -11.75
N LYS A 119 0.51 -16.63 -11.84
CA LYS A 119 -0.26 -17.52 -10.97
C LYS A 119 0.10 -17.29 -9.50
N GLY A 120 -0.92 -17.08 -8.66
CA GLY A 120 -0.75 -16.82 -7.22
C GLY A 120 -0.73 -15.33 -6.85
N ILE A 121 -0.81 -14.42 -7.83
CA ILE A 121 -1.08 -13.01 -7.63
C ILE A 121 -2.48 -12.73 -8.15
N GLU A 122 -3.42 -12.41 -7.27
CA GLU A 122 -4.84 -12.17 -7.62
C GLU A 122 -5.21 -10.68 -7.58
N LEU A 123 -4.31 -9.85 -7.06
CA LEU A 123 -4.50 -8.41 -6.88
C LEU A 123 -3.25 -7.68 -7.37
N VAL A 124 -3.45 -6.60 -8.12
CA VAL A 124 -2.39 -5.69 -8.57
C VAL A 124 -2.59 -4.32 -7.95
N GLU A 125 -1.58 -3.83 -7.23
CA GLU A 125 -1.55 -2.47 -6.68
C GLU A 125 -0.81 -1.52 -7.63
N VAL A 126 -1.55 -0.61 -8.26
CA VAL A 126 -1.00 0.46 -9.10
C VAL A 126 -0.52 1.60 -8.20
N ASN A 127 0.80 1.72 -8.05
CA ASN A 127 1.43 2.79 -7.28
C ASN A 127 1.62 4.04 -8.14
N VAL A 128 0.68 4.98 -8.06
CA VAL A 128 0.67 6.21 -8.89
C VAL A 128 1.43 7.38 -8.27
N SER A 129 2.11 7.17 -7.14
CA SER A 129 2.71 8.23 -6.32
C SER A 129 4.19 8.47 -6.59
N CYS A 130 4.78 7.94 -7.67
CA CYS A 130 6.22 8.00 -7.86
C CYS A 130 6.67 9.27 -8.61
N PRO A 131 7.42 10.20 -7.99
CA PRO A 131 7.89 11.45 -8.62
C PRO A 131 9.10 11.25 -9.54
N ASN A 132 9.19 10.13 -10.25
CA ASN A 132 10.44 9.76 -10.94
C ASN A 132 10.37 9.90 -12.46
N THR A 133 9.34 10.51 -13.02
CA THR A 133 9.29 10.81 -14.47
C THR A 133 10.25 11.94 -14.81
N THR A 134 10.90 11.84 -15.98
CA THR A 134 11.77 12.89 -16.55
C THR A 134 11.07 14.25 -16.68
N ASP A 135 9.74 14.25 -16.62
CA ASP A 135 8.88 15.40 -16.84
C ASP A 135 8.32 15.96 -15.52
N GLY A 136 8.64 15.33 -14.38
CA GLY A 136 8.21 15.74 -13.04
C GLY A 136 6.73 15.51 -12.72
N LEU A 137 6.00 14.81 -13.59
CA LEU A 137 4.58 14.52 -13.45
C LEU A 137 4.37 13.18 -12.72
N GLU A 138 3.78 13.25 -11.52
CA GLU A 138 3.18 12.08 -10.86
C GLU A 138 1.78 11.86 -11.47
N PHE A 139 1.47 10.66 -12.00
CA PHE A 139 0.12 10.37 -12.49
C PHE A 139 -0.94 10.53 -11.39
N GLY A 140 -0.57 10.36 -10.12
CA GLY A 140 -1.40 10.64 -8.96
C GLY A 140 -1.53 12.12 -8.58
N ALA A 141 -0.84 13.05 -9.25
CA ALA A 141 -0.87 14.47 -8.90
C ALA A 141 -2.24 15.10 -9.18
N CYS A 142 -2.89 14.73 -10.28
CA CYS A 142 -4.22 15.24 -10.61
C CYS A 142 -5.14 14.17 -11.22
N PRO A 143 -6.47 14.30 -11.05
CA PRO A 143 -7.44 13.31 -11.53
C PRO A 143 -7.37 13.05 -13.05
N LYS A 144 -7.09 14.08 -13.85
CA LYS A 144 -7.00 13.94 -15.32
C LYS A 144 -5.87 12.99 -15.74
N GLN A 145 -4.70 13.11 -15.10
CA GLN A 145 -3.55 12.24 -15.40
C GLN A 145 -3.77 10.84 -14.84
N LEU A 146 -4.39 10.73 -13.67
CA LEU A 146 -4.79 9.44 -13.09
C LEU A 146 -5.75 8.70 -14.02
N HIS A 147 -6.77 9.39 -14.54
CA HIS A 147 -7.73 8.82 -15.50
C HIS A 147 -7.03 8.30 -16.76
N ALA A 148 -6.16 9.11 -17.36
CA ALA A 148 -5.41 8.73 -18.57
C ALA A 148 -4.56 7.46 -18.35
N LEU A 149 -3.97 7.30 -17.16
CA LEU A 149 -3.22 6.11 -16.81
C LEU A 149 -4.13 4.89 -16.61
N LEU A 150 -5.17 5.02 -15.79
CA LEU A 150 -5.98 3.89 -15.35
C LEU A 150 -6.87 3.32 -16.47
N GLN A 151 -7.33 4.14 -17.41
CA GLN A 151 -8.09 3.67 -18.57
C GLN A 151 -7.28 2.72 -19.45
N GLU A 152 -5.95 2.86 -19.48
CA GLU A 152 -5.05 1.98 -20.25
C GLU A 152 -4.63 0.74 -19.45
N ILE A 153 -4.53 0.84 -18.10
CA ILE A 153 -4.18 -0.31 -17.24
C ILE A 153 -5.37 -1.27 -17.07
N ARG A 154 -6.59 -0.75 -16.85
CA ARG A 154 -7.73 -1.62 -16.50
C ARG A 154 -7.97 -2.75 -17.51
N PRO A 155 -7.95 -2.53 -18.84
CA PRO A 155 -8.21 -3.57 -19.84
C PRO A 155 -7.18 -4.70 -19.87
N VAL A 156 -5.96 -4.48 -19.38
CA VAL A 156 -4.90 -5.51 -19.34
C VAL A 156 -4.93 -6.38 -18.09
N LEU A 157 -5.63 -5.95 -17.03
CA LEU A 157 -5.82 -6.73 -15.80
C LEU A 157 -7.07 -7.62 -15.92
N LYS A 158 -6.94 -8.76 -16.59
CA LYS A 158 -8.06 -9.66 -16.92
C LYS A 158 -8.36 -10.67 -15.82
N ASN A 159 -7.33 -11.09 -15.10
CA ASN A 159 -7.39 -12.15 -14.10
C ASN A 159 -7.28 -11.59 -12.67
N THR A 160 -6.74 -10.37 -12.53
CA THR A 160 -6.44 -9.74 -11.26
C THR A 160 -7.33 -8.54 -10.96
N GLY A 161 -7.62 -8.30 -9.68
CA GLY A 161 -8.28 -7.09 -9.22
C GLY A 161 -7.32 -5.90 -9.17
N MET A 162 -7.83 -4.69 -9.45
CA MET A 162 -7.03 -3.46 -9.52
C MET A 162 -7.17 -2.62 -8.26
N ILE A 163 -6.08 -2.52 -7.49
CA ILE A 163 -5.97 -1.61 -6.34
C ILE A 163 -5.25 -0.34 -6.78
N VAL A 164 -5.78 0.84 -6.49
CA VAL A 164 -5.08 2.11 -6.77
C VAL A 164 -4.55 2.72 -5.48
N LYS A 165 -3.24 2.98 -5.41
CA LYS A 165 -2.59 3.57 -4.24
C LYS A 165 -2.36 5.06 -4.38
N LEU A 166 -3.06 5.86 -3.57
CA LEU A 166 -3.02 7.32 -3.64
C LEU A 166 -2.09 7.93 -2.58
N SER A 167 -1.53 9.09 -2.90
CA SER A 167 -0.66 9.87 -2.01
C SER A 167 -1.39 11.08 -1.47
N ALA A 168 -1.26 11.36 -0.18
CA ALA A 168 -1.78 12.59 0.42
C ALA A 168 -1.08 13.87 -0.09
N ALA A 169 0.02 13.75 -0.83
CA ALA A 169 0.70 14.88 -1.44
C ALA A 169 -0.18 15.64 -2.46
N ALA A 170 -1.20 15.00 -3.01
CA ALA A 170 -2.14 15.63 -3.95
C ALA A 170 -3.19 16.54 -3.29
N GLY A 171 -3.21 16.63 -1.95
CA GLY A 171 -4.17 17.45 -1.21
C GLY A 171 -5.51 16.74 -0.98
N ASP A 172 -6.59 17.27 -1.54
CA ASP A 172 -7.91 16.65 -1.47
C ASP A 172 -7.97 15.43 -2.40
N LEU A 173 -8.10 14.23 -1.82
CA LEU A 173 -8.10 12.97 -2.57
C LEU A 173 -9.47 12.54 -3.08
N ARG A 174 -10.56 13.27 -2.76
CA ARG A 174 -11.91 12.88 -3.19
C ARG A 174 -12.04 12.78 -4.72
N PRO A 175 -11.56 13.76 -5.51
CA PRO A 175 -11.59 13.64 -6.97
C PRO A 175 -10.73 12.47 -7.49
N HIS A 176 -9.58 12.21 -6.89
CA HIS A 176 -8.69 11.10 -7.28
C HIS A 176 -9.31 9.74 -6.97
N ALA A 177 -9.90 9.58 -5.79
CA ALA A 177 -10.61 8.36 -5.38
C ALA A 177 -11.80 8.08 -6.31
N GLN A 178 -12.59 9.11 -6.62
CA GLN A 178 -13.70 9.01 -7.57
C GLN A 178 -13.20 8.56 -8.95
N THR A 179 -12.16 9.21 -9.48
CA THR A 179 -11.55 8.83 -10.76
C THR A 179 -11.03 7.39 -10.76
N ALA A 180 -10.38 6.95 -9.68
CA ALA A 180 -9.88 5.58 -9.58
C ALA A 180 -11.01 4.55 -9.65
N ILE A 181 -12.13 4.79 -8.95
CA ILE A 181 -13.30 3.93 -8.96
C ILE A 181 -13.98 3.93 -10.34
N GLU A 182 -14.15 5.10 -10.97
CA GLU A 182 -14.71 5.22 -12.32
C GLU A 182 -13.86 4.50 -13.38
N CYS A 183 -12.55 4.39 -13.16
CA CYS A 183 -11.66 3.61 -14.03
C CYS A 183 -11.61 2.12 -13.68
N GLY A 184 -12.50 1.65 -12.79
CA GLY A 184 -12.68 0.24 -12.47
C GLY A 184 -11.73 -0.30 -11.40
N SER A 185 -11.27 0.54 -10.47
CA SER A 185 -10.54 0.07 -9.29
C SER A 185 -11.44 -0.72 -8.34
N ASP A 186 -10.97 -1.89 -7.91
CA ASP A 186 -11.65 -2.79 -6.98
C ASP A 186 -11.39 -2.43 -5.51
N ALA A 187 -10.38 -1.59 -5.24
CA ALA A 187 -10.00 -1.13 -3.90
C ALA A 187 -9.07 0.09 -3.95
N LEU A 188 -9.09 0.89 -2.90
CA LEU A 188 -8.15 2.01 -2.73
C LEU A 188 -7.14 1.72 -1.62
N THR A 189 -5.86 2.02 -1.84
CA THR A 189 -4.85 2.06 -0.78
C THR A 189 -4.52 3.50 -0.42
N LEU A 190 -4.75 3.88 0.83
CA LEU A 190 -4.62 5.25 1.34
C LEU A 190 -3.84 5.23 2.66
N ILE A 191 -2.68 5.87 2.83
CA ILE A 191 -1.95 6.75 1.90
C ILE A 191 -0.53 6.27 1.66
N ASN A 192 0.07 6.71 0.56
CA ASN A 192 1.51 6.67 0.40
C ASN A 192 2.24 7.63 1.37
N THR A 193 3.57 7.56 1.39
CA THR A 193 4.41 8.45 2.22
C THR A 193 4.21 9.93 1.90
N ILE A 194 4.44 10.80 2.89
CA ILE A 194 4.31 12.25 2.74
C ILE A 194 5.68 12.87 2.41
N PRO A 195 5.82 13.77 1.42
CA PRO A 195 7.10 14.42 1.14
C PRO A 195 7.66 15.16 2.35
N GLY A 196 8.97 15.01 2.61
CA GLY A 196 9.68 15.68 3.69
C GLY A 196 11.13 15.98 3.32
N LEU A 197 11.75 16.88 4.09
CA LEU A 197 13.16 17.26 3.97
C LEU A 197 13.81 17.23 5.37
N ALA A 198 14.91 16.49 5.49
CA ALA A 198 15.81 16.55 6.64
C ALA A 198 17.12 17.21 6.22
N ILE A 199 17.60 18.16 7.03
CA ILE A 199 18.85 18.90 6.79
C ILE A 199 19.81 18.62 7.93
N ASP A 200 21.03 18.22 7.60
CA ASP A 200 22.13 18.15 8.55
C ASP A 200 22.61 19.58 8.86
N VAL A 201 22.50 20.00 10.12
CA VAL A 201 22.74 21.39 10.53
C VAL A 201 24.21 21.80 10.48
N HIS A 202 25.15 20.85 10.46
CA HIS A 202 26.59 21.13 10.43
C HIS A 202 27.09 21.31 9.00
N SER A 203 26.72 20.38 8.13
CA SER A 203 27.07 20.40 6.71
C SER A 203 26.14 21.32 5.89
N ARG A 204 24.96 21.66 6.43
CA ARG A 204 23.89 22.43 5.77
C ARG A 204 23.35 21.75 4.50
N LYS A 205 23.52 20.43 4.40
CA LYS A 205 23.09 19.62 3.26
C LYS A 205 21.90 18.76 3.63
N PRO A 206 21.10 18.32 2.64
CA PRO A 206 20.08 17.31 2.92
C PRO A 206 20.71 16.03 3.44
N VAL A 207 20.03 15.35 4.37
CA VAL A 207 20.50 14.09 4.93
C VAL A 207 20.36 12.95 3.89
N LEU A 208 19.23 12.91 3.18
CA LEU A 208 19.03 11.97 2.08
C LEU A 208 19.79 12.43 0.84
N SER A 209 20.39 11.50 0.11
CA SER A 209 21.17 11.82 -1.10
C SER A 209 20.36 12.52 -2.19
N ARG A 210 19.06 12.23 -2.29
CA ARG A 210 18.11 12.86 -3.23
C ARG A 210 17.54 14.20 -2.71
N GLY A 211 17.85 14.60 -1.48
CA GLY A 211 17.20 15.75 -0.85
C GLY A 211 15.86 15.40 -0.25
N ILE A 212 14.79 15.56 -1.04
CA ILE A 212 13.41 15.26 -0.61
C ILE A 212 13.18 13.75 -0.63
N GLY A 213 12.52 13.23 0.41
CA GLY A 213 12.12 11.84 0.52
C GLY A 213 10.70 11.69 1.07
N GLY A 214 10.18 10.47 1.04
CA GLY A 214 8.91 10.12 1.66
C GLY A 214 9.08 9.87 3.16
N PHE A 215 8.36 10.62 3.98
CA PHE A 215 8.23 10.45 5.41
C PHE A 215 7.06 9.50 5.73
N SER A 216 7.33 8.55 6.63
CA SER A 216 6.39 7.53 7.10
C SER A 216 6.61 7.22 8.58
N GLY A 217 5.72 6.43 9.18
CA GLY A 217 5.75 6.09 10.61
C GLY A 217 4.69 6.83 11.42
N GLY A 218 4.73 6.70 12.74
CA GLY A 218 3.65 7.15 13.64
C GLY A 218 3.26 8.62 13.46
N ALA A 219 4.20 9.49 13.09
CA ALA A 219 3.94 10.90 12.87
C ALA A 219 2.96 11.22 11.72
N ILE A 220 2.76 10.32 10.75
CA ILE A 220 1.75 10.53 9.68
C ILE A 220 0.39 9.92 10.00
N HIS A 221 0.25 9.21 11.13
CA HIS A 221 -0.94 8.44 11.47
C HIS A 221 -2.24 9.28 11.48
N PRO A 222 -2.33 10.41 12.23
CA PRO A 222 -3.57 11.19 12.27
C PRO A 222 -3.95 11.81 10.91
N ILE A 223 -2.95 12.10 10.05
CA ILE A 223 -3.21 12.56 8.68
C ILE A 223 -3.85 11.43 7.86
N ALA A 224 -3.31 10.22 7.96
CA ALA A 224 -3.79 9.07 7.22
C ALA A 224 -5.19 8.62 7.68
N VAL A 225 -5.48 8.61 8.98
CA VAL A 225 -6.81 8.31 9.53
C VAL A 225 -7.85 9.32 9.04
N ARG A 226 -7.52 10.63 9.05
CA ARG A 226 -8.37 11.68 8.48
C ARG A 226 -8.69 11.41 7.01
N VAL A 227 -7.68 11.13 6.18
CA VAL A 227 -7.87 10.87 4.74
C VAL A 227 -8.76 9.65 4.52
N VAL A 228 -8.52 8.54 5.23
CA VAL A 228 -9.37 7.35 5.15
C VAL A 228 -10.81 7.67 5.53
N ARG A 229 -11.02 8.44 6.61
CA ARG A 229 -12.37 8.84 7.04
C ARG A 229 -13.09 9.68 5.99
N GLU A 230 -12.40 10.67 5.40
CA GLU A 230 -12.96 11.54 4.37
C GLU A 230 -13.36 10.74 3.13
N ILE A 231 -12.46 9.88 2.62
CA ILE A 231 -12.75 9.06 1.43
C ILE A 231 -13.82 8.01 1.72
N TYR A 232 -13.80 7.39 2.90
CA TYR A 232 -14.87 6.49 3.29
C TYR A 232 -16.21 7.22 3.29
N LYS A 233 -16.33 8.31 4.04
CA LYS A 233 -17.59 9.02 4.21
C LYS A 233 -18.13 9.58 2.90
N ASP A 234 -17.27 10.22 2.10
CA ASP A 234 -17.70 11.01 0.96
C ASP A 234 -17.75 10.20 -0.35
N ILE A 235 -17.00 9.09 -0.46
CA ILE A 235 -16.82 8.34 -1.72
C ILE A 235 -17.24 6.88 -1.62
N THR A 236 -16.78 6.13 -0.60
CA THR A 236 -16.96 4.65 -0.59
C THR A 236 -18.08 4.15 0.32
N LYS A 237 -18.63 4.98 1.22
CA LYS A 237 -19.71 4.58 2.11
C LYS A 237 -20.96 4.25 1.30
N GLY A 238 -21.45 3.03 1.47
CA GLY A 238 -22.60 2.51 0.72
C GLY A 238 -22.24 1.91 -0.64
N THR A 239 -20.95 1.91 -1.02
CA THR A 239 -20.45 1.16 -2.18
C THR A 239 -19.81 -0.15 -1.73
N SER A 240 -19.41 -0.99 -2.70
CA SER A 240 -18.67 -2.23 -2.45
C SER A 240 -17.15 -2.04 -2.53
N ILE A 241 -16.63 -0.81 -2.57
CA ILE A 241 -15.19 -0.54 -2.74
C ILE A 241 -14.52 -0.42 -1.36
N PRO A 242 -13.73 -1.41 -0.92
CA PRO A 242 -13.00 -1.34 0.34
C PRO A 242 -11.79 -0.41 0.27
N ILE A 243 -11.38 0.07 1.44
CA ILE A 243 -10.16 0.86 1.62
C ILE A 243 -9.13 0.04 2.40
N ILE A 244 -7.90 -0.03 1.87
CA ILE A 244 -6.70 -0.44 2.59
C ILE A 244 -6.08 0.82 3.23
N GLY A 245 -6.26 0.97 4.55
CA GLY A 245 -5.71 2.06 5.34
C GLY A 245 -4.24 1.82 5.69
N THR A 246 -3.37 2.76 5.33
CA THR A 246 -1.92 2.70 5.55
C THR A 246 -1.41 4.05 6.01
N GLY A 247 -0.41 4.03 6.90
CA GLY A 247 0.23 5.23 7.42
C GLY A 247 0.31 5.23 8.94
N GLY A 248 1.52 5.00 9.46
CA GLY A 248 1.81 5.17 10.88
C GLY A 248 1.15 4.18 11.84
N ILE A 249 0.76 2.98 11.37
CA ILE A 249 0.32 1.89 12.24
C ILE A 249 1.55 1.31 12.95
N MET A 250 1.70 1.64 14.24
CA MET A 250 2.80 1.19 15.08
C MET A 250 2.34 0.20 16.18
N ARG A 251 1.03 0.13 16.44
CA ARG A 251 0.37 -0.80 17.36
C ARG A 251 -1.05 -1.15 16.88
N TRP A 252 -1.75 -2.03 17.61
CA TRP A 252 -3.07 -2.52 17.19
C TRP A 252 -4.16 -1.46 17.30
N GLU A 253 -4.05 -0.53 18.24
CA GLU A 253 -4.99 0.59 18.41
C GLU A 253 -5.00 1.47 17.16
N ASP A 254 -3.83 1.75 16.59
CA ASP A 254 -3.69 2.54 15.36
C ASP A 254 -4.39 1.85 14.17
N ALA A 255 -4.33 0.52 14.10
CA ALA A 255 -5.08 -0.25 13.11
C ALA A 255 -6.59 -0.21 13.36
N ALA A 256 -7.02 -0.26 14.62
CA ALA A 256 -8.43 -0.13 14.99
C ALA A 256 -8.98 1.27 14.63
N GLU A 257 -8.19 2.34 14.78
CA GLU A 257 -8.56 3.69 14.33
C GLU A 257 -8.86 3.72 12.83
N PHE A 258 -8.03 3.09 12.00
CA PHE A 258 -8.31 2.98 10.56
C PHE A 258 -9.60 2.23 10.27
N ILE A 259 -9.85 1.11 10.96
CA ILE A 259 -11.08 0.32 10.78
C ILE A 259 -12.31 1.17 11.14
N LEU A 260 -12.31 1.80 12.31
CA LEU A 260 -13.39 2.69 12.75
C LEU A 260 -13.58 3.88 11.79
N ALA A 261 -12.50 4.39 11.20
CA ALA A 261 -12.55 5.47 10.22
C ALA A 261 -13.23 5.05 8.90
N GLY A 262 -13.10 3.78 8.52
CA GLY A 262 -13.71 3.22 7.30
C GLY A 262 -12.84 2.25 6.50
N ALA A 263 -11.63 1.92 6.95
CA ALA A 263 -10.80 0.94 6.28
C ALA A 263 -11.32 -0.49 6.53
N SER A 264 -11.42 -1.28 5.46
CA SER A 264 -11.74 -2.71 5.58
C SER A 264 -10.48 -3.56 5.76
N THR A 265 -9.32 -3.02 5.41
CA THR A 265 -8.01 -3.66 5.51
C THR A 265 -7.00 -2.61 5.94
N VAL A 266 -5.94 -3.00 6.63
CA VAL A 266 -4.88 -2.13 7.09
C VAL A 266 -3.51 -2.64 6.66
N GLY A 267 -2.64 -1.74 6.19
CA GLY A 267 -1.30 -2.09 5.74
C GLY A 267 -0.21 -1.53 6.65
N ILE A 268 0.70 -2.40 7.08
CA ILE A 268 1.78 -2.07 8.00
C ILE A 268 3.11 -1.98 7.25
N GLY A 269 3.76 -0.81 7.34
CA GLY A 269 5.04 -0.53 6.70
C GLY A 269 6.18 -0.32 7.69
N THR A 270 6.43 0.94 8.08
CA THR A 270 7.56 1.36 8.94
C THR A 270 7.72 0.52 10.20
N ALA A 271 6.63 0.16 10.87
CA ALA A 271 6.69 -0.63 12.11
C ALA A 271 7.37 -2.00 11.92
N SER A 272 7.27 -2.60 10.73
CA SER A 272 7.90 -3.89 10.42
C SER A 272 9.43 -3.82 10.43
N TYR A 273 10.02 -2.65 10.19
CA TYR A 273 11.48 -2.46 10.31
C TYR A 273 11.94 -2.37 11.77
N VAL A 274 11.05 -1.98 12.69
CA VAL A 274 11.33 -1.89 14.13
C VAL A 274 11.05 -3.23 14.80
N ASN A 275 9.94 -3.87 14.45
CA ASN A 275 9.51 -5.16 14.98
C ASN A 275 8.88 -5.98 13.84
N PRO A 276 9.60 -6.97 13.26
CA PRO A 276 9.08 -7.79 12.17
C PRO A 276 7.75 -8.48 12.49
N ALA A 277 7.53 -8.87 13.75
CA ALA A 277 6.33 -9.59 14.20
C ALA A 277 5.11 -8.69 14.44
N ILE A 278 5.23 -7.37 14.29
CA ILE A 278 4.16 -6.42 14.61
C ILE A 278 2.86 -6.72 13.86
N SER A 279 2.93 -7.16 12.61
CA SER A 279 1.76 -7.44 11.78
C SER A 279 0.93 -8.60 12.32
N ILE A 280 1.58 -9.67 12.78
CA ILE A 280 0.91 -10.81 13.41
C ILE A 280 0.31 -10.40 14.76
N GLN A 281 1.03 -9.58 15.54
CA GLN A 281 0.54 -9.08 16.82
C GLN A 281 -0.72 -8.22 16.63
N VAL A 282 -0.70 -7.32 15.64
CA VAL A 282 -1.86 -6.49 15.27
C VAL A 282 -3.05 -7.36 14.85
N ALA A 283 -2.85 -8.34 13.97
CA ALA A 283 -3.92 -9.23 13.52
C ALA A 283 -4.59 -9.96 14.69
N SER A 284 -3.80 -10.52 15.60
CA SER A 284 -4.30 -11.19 16.81
C SER A 284 -5.04 -10.23 17.74
N LYS A 285 -4.51 -9.03 17.97
CA LYS A 285 -5.12 -8.03 18.85
C LYS A 285 -6.42 -7.47 18.29
N LEU A 286 -6.51 -7.27 16.98
CA LEU A 286 -7.76 -6.87 16.31
C LEU A 286 -8.87 -7.91 16.50
N GLN A 287 -8.53 -9.21 16.42
CA GLN A 287 -9.50 -10.27 16.70
C GLN A 287 -10.01 -10.20 18.15
N THR A 288 -9.11 -10.13 19.13
CA THR A 288 -9.50 -10.00 20.55
C THR A 288 -10.30 -8.72 20.80
N TRP A 289 -9.96 -7.62 20.12
CA TRP A 289 -10.68 -6.36 20.24
C TRP A 289 -12.10 -6.47 19.68
N ALA A 290 -12.29 -7.10 18.52
CA ALA A 290 -13.62 -7.32 17.95
C ALA A 290 -14.47 -8.27 18.80
N GLU A 291 -13.87 -9.33 19.38
CA GLU A 291 -14.53 -10.23 20.33
C GLU A 291 -15.05 -9.48 21.57
N LYS A 292 -14.29 -8.50 22.07
CA LYS A 292 -14.69 -7.66 23.21
C LYS A 292 -15.80 -6.65 22.90
N HIS A 293 -16.08 -6.40 21.62
CA HIS A 293 -17.16 -5.52 21.17
C HIS A 293 -18.40 -6.32 20.77
N ASP A 294 -18.44 -7.64 21.09
CA ASP A 294 -19.54 -8.55 20.78
C ASP A 294 -19.90 -8.60 19.29
N CYS A 295 -18.96 -8.24 18.40
CA CYS A 295 -19.15 -8.34 16.96
C CYS A 295 -19.13 -9.80 16.52
N SER A 296 -19.89 -10.15 15.47
CA SER A 296 -19.78 -11.46 14.82
C SER A 296 -18.69 -11.47 13.74
N ALA A 297 -18.42 -10.31 13.12
CA ALA A 297 -17.38 -10.11 12.13
C ALA A 297 -16.66 -8.76 12.34
N ILE A 298 -15.36 -8.70 12.01
CA ILE A 298 -14.57 -7.45 12.07
C ILE A 298 -15.18 -6.35 11.18
N ASN A 299 -15.88 -6.72 10.11
CA ASN A 299 -16.54 -5.81 9.18
C ASN A 299 -17.63 -4.95 9.84
N GLU A 300 -18.20 -5.38 10.97
CA GLU A 300 -19.18 -4.59 11.73
C GLU A 300 -18.56 -3.31 12.32
N LEU A 301 -17.24 -3.29 12.50
CA LEU A 301 -16.51 -2.15 13.04
C LEU A 301 -16.03 -1.18 11.93
N VAL A 302 -16.15 -1.55 10.66
CA VAL A 302 -15.73 -0.72 9.54
C VAL A 302 -16.62 0.53 9.46
N GLY A 303 -16.03 1.70 9.67
CA GLY A 303 -16.75 2.97 9.64
C GLY A 303 -17.61 3.25 10.88
N ALA A 304 -17.49 2.43 11.94
CA ALA A 304 -18.31 2.49 13.16
C ALA A 304 -17.94 3.65 14.12
N MET A 305 -17.04 4.55 13.72
CA MET A 305 -16.74 5.78 14.47
C MET A 305 -18.03 6.58 14.75
N GLN A 306 -18.31 6.82 16.04
CA GLN A 306 -19.41 7.64 16.53
C GLN A 306 -19.00 9.12 16.55
N CYS A 307 -19.92 10.02 16.20
CA CYS A 307 -19.73 11.47 16.25
C CYS A 307 -20.62 12.08 17.32
#